data_AF-A0A357I4A4-F1
#
_entry.id   AF-A0A357I4A4-F1
#
_cell.length_a   1.000
_cell.length_b   1.000
_cell.length_c   1.000
_cell.angle_alpha   90.00
_cell.angle_beta   90.00
_cell.angle_gamma   90.00
#
_symmetry.space_group_name_H-M   'P 1'
#
loop_
_entity.id
_entity.type
_entity.pdbx_description
1 polymer ?
#
loop_
_entity_poly.entity_id
_entity_poly.type
_entity_poly.pdbx_seq_one_letter_code
_entity_poly.pdbx_strand_id
1 'polypeptide(L)' 'KRIIAETGAGQHGIATAAMCAKMGFECVIYMGEEDMRRQSLNVYRIRLCGAEVRGVSAGQKTLKEAVNEAMRDWV' A
#
# COMPACT_ATOMS: atom_id res chain seq x y z
N LYS A 1 3.30 6.44 -15.65
CA LYS A 1 1.95 5.92 -15.34
C LYS A 1 1.97 5.49 -13.87
N ARG A 2 1.02 5.99 -13.06
CA ARG A 2 0.96 5.77 -11.61
C ARG A 2 -0.08 4.70 -11.29
N ILE A 3 0.31 3.71 -10.50
CA ILE A 3 -0.58 2.67 -9.95
C ILE A 3 -0.78 2.93 -8.47
N ILE A 4 -2.03 2.83 -8.04
CA ILE A 4 -2.40 2.91 -6.63
C ILE A 4 -3.06 1.59 -6.22
N ALA A 5 -2.86 1.17 -4.98
CA ALA A 5 -3.54 0.01 -4.42
C ALA A 5 -3.61 0.13 -2.90
N GLU A 6 -4.50 -0.64 -2.27
CA GLU A 6 -4.63 -0.77 -0.84
C GLU A 6 -4.08 -2.11 -0.33
N THR A 7 -3.75 -2.19 0.95
CA THR A 7 -3.45 -3.50 1.57
C THR A 7 -3.68 -3.48 3.08
N GLY A 8 -4.01 -4.64 3.64
CA GLY A 8 -4.09 -4.88 5.08
C GLY A 8 -2.92 -5.74 5.54
N ALA A 9 -3.01 -7.06 5.34
CA ALA A 9 -1.91 -7.98 5.70
C ALA A 9 -0.60 -7.74 4.92
N GLY A 10 -0.65 -7.08 3.76
CA GLY A 10 0.53 -6.73 2.96
C GLY A 10 0.72 -7.54 1.67
N GLN A 11 0.06 -8.70 1.51
CA GLN A 11 0.29 -9.59 0.35
C GLN A 11 -0.09 -8.96 -0.99
N HIS A 12 -1.28 -8.35 -1.07
CA HIS A 12 -1.70 -7.61 -2.26
C HIS A 12 -0.71 -6.49 -2.61
N GLY A 13 -0.32 -5.68 -1.60
CA GLY A 13 0.68 -4.63 -1.76
C GLY A 13 2.03 -5.11 -2.30
N ILE A 14 2.54 -6.26 -1.81
CA ILE A 14 3.79 -6.85 -2.31
C ILE A 14 3.64 -7.27 -3.78
N ALA A 15 2.55 -7.95 -4.12
CA ALA A 15 2.30 -8.40 -5.49
C ALA A 15 2.20 -7.22 -6.46
N THR A 16 1.46 -6.17 -6.09
CA THR A 16 1.30 -4.96 -6.90
C THR A 16 2.62 -4.21 -7.04
N ALA A 17 3.38 -4.03 -5.96
CA ALA A 17 4.68 -3.36 -6.00
C ALA A 17 5.70 -4.12 -6.85
N ALA A 18 5.77 -5.45 -6.74
CA ALA A 18 6.67 -6.27 -7.55
C ALA A 18 6.36 -6.15 -9.05
N MET A 19 5.07 -6.13 -9.44
CA MET A 19 4.69 -5.96 -10.83
C MET A 19 5.00 -4.55 -11.33
N CYS A 20 4.73 -3.52 -10.52
CA CYS A 20 5.06 -2.14 -10.89
C CYS A 20 6.56 -1.94 -11.09
N ALA A 21 7.39 -2.53 -10.21
CA ALA A 21 8.84 -2.52 -10.34
C ALA A 21 9.29 -3.18 -11.66
N LYS A 22 8.72 -4.34 -12.00
CA LYS A 22 9.03 -5.05 -13.25
C LYS A 22 8.61 -4.25 -14.49
N MET A 23 7.50 -3.53 -14.43
CA MET A 23 6.90 -2.83 -15.57
C MET A 23 7.33 -1.35 -15.67
N GLY A 24 8.12 -0.84 -14.71
CA GLY A 24 8.55 0.56 -14.67
C GLY A 24 7.42 1.54 -14.36
N PHE A 25 6.45 1.13 -13.53
CA PHE A 25 5.37 2.02 -13.06
C PHE A 25 5.67 2.56 -11.67
N GLU A 26 5.30 3.82 -11.45
CA GLU A 26 5.24 4.39 -10.11
C GLU A 26 4.11 3.71 -9.33
N CYS A 27 4.37 3.36 -8.07
CA CYS A 27 3.45 2.59 -7.24
C CYS A 27 3.29 3.22 -5.86
N VAL A 28 2.04 3.48 -5.47
CA VAL A 28 1.67 3.94 -4.14
C VAL A 28 0.73 2.93 -3.51
N ILE A 29 1.12 2.38 -2.37
CA ILE A 29 0.33 1.43 -1.60
C ILE A 29 -0.21 2.12 -0.35
N TYR A 30 -1.53 2.22 -0.26
CA TYR A 30 -2.23 2.67 0.94
C TYR A 30 -2.34 1.53 1.94
N MET A 31 -1.96 1.78 3.19
CA MET A 31 -2.02 0.79 4.25
C MET A 31 -2.39 1.46 5.57
N GLY A 32 -3.34 0.90 6.30
CA GLY A 32 -3.71 1.42 7.61
C GLY A 32 -2.52 1.38 8.58
N GLU A 33 -2.32 2.42 9.38
CA GLU A 33 -1.13 2.51 10.27
C GLU A 33 -1.06 1.34 11.28
N GLU A 34 -2.20 0.83 11.74
CA GLU A 34 -2.21 -0.31 12.67
C GLU A 34 -1.79 -1.60 11.96
N ASP A 35 -2.21 -1.78 10.69
CA ASP A 35 -1.75 -2.88 9.85
C ASP A 35 -0.26 -2.74 9.50
N MET A 36 0.22 -1.52 9.21
CA MET A 36 1.66 -1.25 9.00
C MET A 36 2.49 -1.63 10.22
N ARG A 37 2.00 -1.31 11.43
CA ARG A 37 2.66 -1.67 12.69
C ARG A 37 2.73 -3.18 12.88
N ARG A 38 1.61 -3.89 12.63
CA ARG A 38 1.53 -5.36 12.76
C ARG A 38 2.32 -6.10 11.68
N GLN A 39 2.45 -5.51 10.49
CA GLN A 39 3.02 -6.15 9.29
C GLN A 39 4.27 -5.42 8.78
N SER A 40 5.12 -4.96 9.68
CA SER A 40 6.31 -4.14 9.37
C SER A 40 7.25 -4.79 8.34
N LEU A 41 7.39 -6.12 8.37
CA LEU A 41 8.20 -6.86 7.38
C LEU A 41 7.61 -6.77 5.96
N ASN A 42 6.29 -6.77 5.82
CA ASN A 42 5.66 -6.64 4.51
C ASN A 42 5.72 -5.19 4.00
N VAL A 43 5.59 -4.19 4.90
CA VAL A 43 5.86 -2.79 4.56
C VAL A 43 7.29 -2.63 4.03
N TYR A 44 8.28 -3.25 4.70
CA TYR A 44 9.66 -3.25 4.24
C TYR A 44 9.83 -3.87 2.85
N ARG A 45 9.20 -5.03 2.60
CA ARG A 45 9.24 -5.69 1.29
C ARG A 45 8.63 -4.84 0.17
N ILE A 46 7.51 -4.16 0.44
CA ILE A 46 6.87 -3.25 -0.53
C ILE A 46 7.83 -2.11 -0.89
N ARG A 47 8.46 -1.48 0.11
CA ARG A 47 9.46 -0.42 -0.10
C ARG A 47 10.71 -0.91 -0.81
N LEU A 48 11.14 -2.15 -0.56
CA LEU A 48 12.26 -2.78 -1.26
C LEU A 48 11.97 -2.95 -2.77
N CYS A 49 10.71 -3.15 -3.14
CA CYS A 49 10.26 -3.12 -4.53
C CYS A 49 10.15 -1.70 -5.12
N GLY A 50 10.53 -0.65 -4.38
CA GLY A 50 10.51 0.74 -4.85
C GLY A 50 9.15 1.43 -4.80
N ALA A 51 8.14 0.82 -4.16
CA ALA A 51 6.83 1.44 -3.98
C ALA A 51 6.78 2.31 -2.72
N GLU A 52 6.02 3.41 -2.79
CA GLU A 52 5.65 4.21 -1.60
C GLU A 52 4.62 3.43 -0.78
N VAL A 53 4.78 3.39 0.55
CA VAL A 53 3.73 2.90 1.46
C VAL A 53 3.20 4.07 2.26
N ARG A 54 1.97 4.50 1.93
CA ARG A 54 1.30 5.64 2.53
C ARG A 54 0.39 5.17 3.67
N GLY A 55 0.73 5.59 4.88
CA GLY A 55 -0.01 5.26 6.09
C GLY A 55 -1.36 5.98 6.16
N VAL A 56 -2.41 5.25 6.53
CA VAL A 56 -3.74 5.83 6.78
C VAL A 56 -4.03 5.83 8.28
N SER A 57 -4.14 7.03 8.84
CA SER A 57 -4.36 7.28 10.27
C SER A 57 -5.83 7.49 10.65
N ALA A 58 -6.73 7.54 9.68
CA ALA A 58 -8.17 7.70 9.90
C ALA A 58 -8.80 6.42 10.46
N GLY A 59 -9.93 6.58 11.16
CA GLY A 59 -10.79 5.47 11.59
C GLY A 59 -10.05 4.40 12.40
N GLN A 60 -10.32 3.12 12.09
CA GLN A 60 -9.66 1.99 12.74
C GLN A 60 -8.22 1.76 12.27
N LYS A 61 -7.76 2.51 11.26
CA LYS A 61 -6.40 2.42 10.71
C LYS A 61 -6.07 1.04 10.16
N THR A 62 -7.04 0.41 9.51
CA THR A 62 -6.90 -0.92 8.91
C THR A 62 -7.24 -0.89 7.42
N LEU A 63 -7.30 -2.06 6.77
CA LEU A 63 -7.65 -2.22 5.36
C LEU A 63 -8.84 -1.37 4.89
N LYS A 64 -9.93 -1.29 5.66
CA LYS A 64 -11.11 -0.50 5.26
C LYS A 64 -10.75 0.95 4.99
N GLU A 65 -9.97 1.57 5.88
CA GLU A 65 -9.56 2.96 5.69
C GLU A 65 -8.53 3.12 4.57
N ALA A 66 -7.66 2.13 4.36
CA ALA A 66 -6.78 2.10 3.20
C ALA A 66 -7.53 2.07 1.86
N VAL A 67 -8.61 1.26 1.76
CA VAL A 67 -9.50 1.24 0.57
C VAL A 67 -10.08 2.64 0.32
N ASN A 68 -10.62 3.27 1.36
CA ASN A 68 -11.26 4.58 1.22
C ASN A 68 -10.29 5.66 0.72
N GLU A 69 -9.06 5.69 1.25
CA GLU A 69 -8.05 6.64 0.81
C GLU A 69 -7.53 6.33 -0.60
N ALA A 70 -7.38 5.05 -0.97
CA ALA A 70 -7.03 4.68 -2.34
C ALA A 70 -8.13 5.10 -3.34
N MET A 71 -9.40 4.94 -2.99
CA MET A 71 -10.52 5.42 -3.81
C MET A 71 -10.55 6.94 -3.94
N ARG A 72 -10.18 7.68 -2.87
CA ARG A 72 -10.06 9.15 -2.93
C ARG A 72 -8.91 9.61 -3.80
N ASP A 73 -7.79 8.88 -3.85
CA ASP A 73 -6.65 9.18 -4.73
C ASP A 73 -6.90 8.76 -6.19
N TRP A 74 -7.90 7.90 -6.44
CA TRP A 74 -8.33 7.55 -7.79
C TRP A 74 -9.10 8.70 -8.44
N VAL A 75 -10.10 9.23 -7.73
CA VAL A 75 -11.07 10.24 -8.22
C VAL A 75 -10.36 11.56 -8.52
#